data_AF-A0A023FZ26-F1
#
_entry.id   AF-A0A023FZ26-F1
#
_cell.length_a   1.000
_cell.length_b   1.000
_cell.length_c   1.000
_cell.angle_alpha   90.00
_cell.angle_beta   90.00
_cell.angle_gamma   90.00
#
_symmetry.space_group_name_H-M   'P 1'
#
loop_
_entity.id
_entity.type
_entity.pdbx_description
1 polymer ?
#
loop_
_entity_poly.entity_id
_entity_poly.type
_entity_poly.pdbx_seq_one_letter_code
_entity_poly.pdbx_strand_id
1 'polypeptide(L)'
;FMQGECIKKELLSLLDELPGLFEGAVEALRKVQPAIDLYRLFLGFTLPSSKADGSKAVPLLQFLISHGNVTTYQWQHGEPPEVVEETLPVLPVDIDNGSSEDQIDFGDLDLGSGSCDSSATSPNGDFVHVGFGDGEEAIVVAGEDSISWDISVEADGTAATGIAQPAVEEQSGHSGAKVARGADALSLLHNPETRTQFFNELEELECFLAQWLSEMQLDGDALSASVLQQAPAEVQLQTRESLLAHLSVVRSCVSSLTTVRMQHLYQLHSSPKYVDRLVDQLQQKLYLSDKNLQSREAVATRRQEALEEQRQLQPKLDLILAKIRQLQKQVQDDISKRYKGRPVNIMGGINVM
;
A
#
# COMPACT_ATOMS: atom_id res chain seq x y z
N PHE A 1 -6.75 -11.15 -8.58
CA PHE A 1 -7.74 -10.26 -9.20
C PHE A 1 -9.06 -10.52 -8.49
N MET A 2 -9.58 -9.50 -7.80
CA MET A 2 -10.86 -9.58 -7.12
C MET A 2 -11.99 -9.44 -8.15
N GLN A 3 -12.98 -10.33 -8.08
CA GLN A 3 -14.13 -10.34 -8.99
C GLN A 3 -15.19 -9.32 -8.55
N GLY A 4 -15.15 -8.87 -7.29
CA GLY A 4 -15.96 -7.78 -6.77
C GLY A 4 -17.39 -8.19 -6.40
N GLU A 5 -17.75 -9.47 -6.53
CA GLU A 5 -19.09 -9.98 -6.24
C GLU A 5 -19.33 -10.11 -4.73
N CYS A 6 -18.30 -10.46 -3.97
CA CYS A 6 -18.38 -10.54 -2.50
C CYS A 6 -17.05 -10.15 -1.86
N ILE A 7 -16.76 -8.84 -1.87
CA ILE A 7 -15.47 -8.24 -1.48
C ILE A 7 -14.98 -8.76 -0.11
N LYS A 8 -15.87 -8.88 0.88
CA LYS A 8 -15.51 -9.43 2.20
C LYS A 8 -15.00 -10.88 2.13
N LYS A 9 -15.66 -11.76 1.37
CA LYS A 9 -15.24 -13.16 1.22
C LYS A 9 -13.92 -13.26 0.44
N GLU A 10 -13.76 -12.44 -0.59
CA GLU A 10 -12.52 -12.37 -1.37
C GLU A 10 -11.34 -11.87 -0.52
N LEU A 11 -11.57 -10.89 0.36
CA LEU A 11 -10.55 -10.44 1.31
C LEU A 11 -10.18 -11.54 2.30
N LEU A 12 -11.16 -12.24 2.87
CA LEU A 12 -10.89 -13.34 3.78
C LEU A 12 -10.14 -14.49 3.09
N SER A 13 -10.43 -14.77 1.82
CA SER A 13 -9.67 -15.78 1.05
C SER A 13 -8.19 -15.42 0.87
N LEU A 14 -7.81 -14.14 0.95
CA LEU A 14 -6.40 -13.74 0.94
C LEU A 14 -5.68 -14.10 2.25
N LEU A 15 -6.40 -14.29 3.36
CA LEU A 15 -5.80 -14.79 4.60
C LEU A 15 -5.37 -16.26 4.46
N ASP A 16 -6.01 -17.03 3.58
CA ASP A 16 -5.63 -18.42 3.33
C ASP A 16 -4.26 -18.55 2.64
N GLU A 17 -3.76 -17.48 2.01
CA GLU A 17 -2.42 -17.44 1.40
C GLU A 17 -1.31 -17.18 2.44
N LEU A 18 -1.67 -16.69 3.63
CA LEU A 18 -0.75 -16.26 4.68
C LEU A 18 0.15 -17.39 5.21
N PRO A 19 -0.33 -18.64 5.43
CA PRO A 19 0.53 -19.75 5.81
C PRO A 19 1.64 -20.03 4.77
N GLY A 20 1.31 -19.97 3.48
CA GLY A 20 2.30 -20.18 2.41
C GLY A 20 3.35 -19.07 2.35
N LEU A 21 2.97 -17.82 2.66
CA LEU A 21 3.92 -16.71 2.79
C LEU A 21 4.86 -16.91 3.99
N PHE A 22 4.35 -17.44 5.11
CA PHE A 22 5.19 -17.76 6.26
C PHE A 22 6.14 -18.93 5.99
N GLU A 23 5.71 -19.96 5.29
CA GLU A 23 6.59 -21.05 4.85
C GLU A 23 7.74 -20.51 3.99
N GLY A 24 7.43 -19.66 3.00
CA GLY A 24 8.45 -19.00 2.19
C GLY A 24 9.42 -18.14 3.01
N ALA A 25 8.94 -17.48 4.07
CA ALA A 25 9.78 -16.71 4.98
C ALA A 25 10.70 -17.62 5.83
N VAL A 26 10.20 -18.76 6.31
CA VAL A 26 11.02 -19.77 7.01
C VAL A 26 12.08 -20.36 6.07
N GLU A 27 11.74 -20.61 4.80
CA GLU A 27 12.72 -21.04 3.79
C GLU A 27 13.79 -19.97 3.53
N ALA A 28 13.41 -18.69 3.49
CA ALA A 28 14.36 -17.59 3.40
C ALA A 28 15.26 -17.53 4.64
N LEU A 29 14.70 -17.76 5.84
CA LEU A 29 15.45 -17.80 7.09
C LEU A 29 16.48 -18.93 7.13
N ARG A 30 16.21 -20.09 6.50
CA ARG A 30 17.22 -21.16 6.38
C ARG A 30 18.49 -20.71 5.65
N LYS A 31 18.40 -19.72 4.76
CA LYS A 31 19.56 -19.13 4.07
C LYS A 31 20.36 -18.20 4.99
N VAL A 32 19.75 -17.70 6.07
CA VAL A 32 20.39 -16.85 7.10
C VAL A 32 21.19 -17.69 8.11
N GLN A 33 20.98 -19.01 8.17
CA GLN A 33 21.67 -19.93 9.10
C GLN A 33 23.19 -19.71 9.20
N PRO A 34 23.96 -19.57 8.10
CA PRO A 34 25.41 -19.36 8.18
C PRO A 34 25.79 -18.05 8.90
N ALA A 35 24.96 -17.01 8.75
CA ALA A 35 25.17 -15.74 9.43
C ALA A 35 24.86 -15.84 10.93
N ILE A 36 23.85 -16.64 11.31
CA ILE A 36 23.53 -16.94 12.71
C ILE A 36 24.68 -17.71 13.37
N ASP A 37 25.21 -18.73 12.72
CA ASP A 37 26.33 -19.53 13.25
C ASP A 37 27.58 -18.67 13.45
N LEU A 38 27.87 -17.81 12.49
CA LEU A 38 28.95 -16.83 12.55
C LEU A 38 28.77 -15.83 13.71
N TYR A 39 27.56 -15.29 13.89
CA TYR A 39 27.26 -14.40 15.02
C TYR A 39 27.47 -15.09 16.38
N ARG A 40 27.06 -16.36 16.51
CA ARG A 40 27.23 -17.14 17.75
C ARG A 40 28.69 -17.44 18.06
N LEU A 41 29.48 -17.79 17.04
CA LEU A 41 30.92 -17.98 17.18
C LEU A 41 31.61 -16.68 17.62
N PHE A 42 31.18 -15.55 17.08
CA PHE A 42 31.70 -14.25 17.46
C PHE A 42 31.34 -13.88 18.92
N LEU A 43 30.09 -14.10 19.34
CA LEU A 43 29.67 -13.86 20.72
C LEU A 43 30.37 -14.77 21.73
N GLY A 44 30.52 -16.07 21.41
CA GLY A 44 31.24 -17.03 22.26
C GLY A 44 32.71 -16.69 22.43
N PHE A 45 33.31 -16.01 21.46
CA PHE A 45 34.67 -15.50 21.51
C PHE A 45 34.78 -14.19 22.32
N THR A 46 33.86 -13.23 22.11
CA THR A 46 33.97 -11.87 22.66
C THR A 46 33.46 -11.72 24.09
N LEU A 47 32.49 -12.55 24.51
CA LEU A 47 31.91 -12.47 25.84
C LEU A 47 32.49 -13.55 26.78
N PRO A 48 32.75 -13.24 28.07
CA PRO A 48 33.27 -14.22 29.02
C PRO A 48 32.24 -15.32 29.32
N SER A 49 32.69 -16.59 29.35
CA SER A 49 31.87 -17.82 29.41
C SER A 49 30.85 -17.92 30.55
N SER A 50 30.85 -17.01 31.53
CA SER A 50 29.85 -16.93 32.59
C SER A 50 28.56 -16.19 32.20
N LYS A 51 28.57 -15.35 31.15
CA LYS A 51 27.40 -14.59 30.65
C LYS A 51 27.11 -14.83 29.17
N ALA A 52 28.02 -15.52 28.50
CA ALA A 52 28.10 -15.72 27.06
C ALA A 52 27.64 -17.11 26.65
N ASP A 53 26.40 -17.45 26.91
CA ASP A 53 25.86 -18.65 26.30
C ASP A 53 25.45 -18.28 24.88
N GLY A 54 26.37 -18.39 23.91
CA GLY A 54 26.06 -18.14 22.49
C GLY A 54 24.93 -19.03 21.96
N SER A 55 24.57 -20.07 22.72
CA SER A 55 23.35 -20.86 22.48
C SER A 55 22.07 -20.03 22.66
N LYS A 56 22.08 -19.00 23.52
CA LYS A 56 20.95 -18.09 23.80
C LYS A 56 20.86 -16.86 22.90
N ALA A 57 21.84 -16.65 22.02
CA ALA A 57 21.76 -15.59 21.01
C ALA A 57 20.74 -15.99 19.95
N VAL A 58 19.84 -15.07 19.56
CA VAL A 58 18.77 -15.26 18.56
C VAL A 58 17.99 -16.60 18.69
N PRO A 59 17.40 -16.87 19.87
CA PRO A 59 16.81 -18.16 20.18
C PRO A 59 15.55 -18.45 19.35
N LEU A 60 14.78 -17.42 18.96
CA LEU A 60 13.58 -17.58 18.16
C LEU A 60 13.93 -17.92 16.70
N LEU A 61 14.95 -17.29 16.13
CA LEU A 61 15.38 -17.60 14.76
C LEU A 61 15.79 -19.07 14.60
N GLN A 62 16.51 -19.62 15.57
CA GLN A 62 16.93 -21.03 15.52
C GLN A 62 15.78 -21.99 15.73
N PHE A 63 14.85 -21.62 16.60
CA PHE A 63 13.64 -22.41 16.81
C PHE A 63 12.81 -22.48 15.52
N LEU A 64 12.66 -21.36 14.81
CA LEU A 64 12.01 -21.31 13.50
C LEU A 64 12.76 -22.12 12.43
N ILE A 65 14.10 -22.14 12.44
CA ILE A 65 14.88 -22.93 11.48
C ILE A 65 14.73 -24.44 11.74
N SER A 66 14.67 -24.84 13.02
CA SER A 66 14.60 -26.26 13.42
C SER A 66 13.19 -26.84 13.36
N HIS A 67 12.18 -26.09 13.80
CA HIS A 67 10.80 -26.57 13.93
C HIS A 67 9.84 -25.98 12.89
N GLY A 68 10.22 -24.89 12.21
CA GLY A 68 9.35 -24.17 11.29
C GLY A 68 8.39 -23.20 12.00
N ASN A 69 7.43 -22.65 11.26
CA ASN A 69 6.43 -21.73 11.80
C ASN A 69 5.34 -22.48 12.57
N VAL A 70 5.67 -22.89 13.80
CA VAL A 70 4.76 -23.61 14.71
C VAL A 70 3.94 -22.64 15.57
N THR A 71 3.09 -23.20 16.44
CA THR A 71 2.30 -22.42 17.40
C THR A 71 3.20 -21.76 18.45
N THR A 72 2.77 -20.59 18.90
CA THR A 72 3.41 -19.85 20.00
C THR A 72 3.36 -20.61 21.32
N TYR A 73 2.32 -21.43 21.54
CA TYR A 73 2.30 -22.40 22.64
C TYR A 73 3.51 -23.33 22.65
N GLN A 74 3.86 -23.92 21.50
CA GLN A 74 5.00 -24.83 21.40
C GLN A 74 6.33 -24.12 21.71
N TRP A 75 6.43 -22.84 21.38
CA TRP A 75 7.59 -22.03 21.71
C TRP A 75 7.71 -21.74 23.22
N GLN A 76 6.60 -21.39 23.88
CA GLN A 76 6.62 -21.08 25.32
C GLN A 76 6.79 -22.33 26.18
N HIS A 77 6.17 -23.45 25.80
CA HIS A 77 6.12 -24.67 26.61
C HIS A 77 7.08 -25.78 26.15
N GLY A 78 7.72 -25.62 25.00
CA GLY A 78 8.66 -26.60 24.44
C GLY A 78 8.02 -27.88 23.88
N GLU A 79 6.70 -28.05 24.01
CA GLU A 79 5.95 -29.22 23.55
C GLU A 79 4.75 -28.80 22.67
N PRO A 80 4.42 -29.56 21.62
CA PRO A 80 3.29 -29.23 20.75
C PRO A 80 1.95 -29.35 21.51
N PRO A 81 0.97 -28.46 21.24
CA PRO A 81 -0.36 -28.56 21.83
C PRO A 81 -1.14 -29.77 21.26
N GLU A 82 -1.99 -30.38 22.08
CA GLU A 82 -2.89 -31.48 21.67
C GLU A 82 -4.15 -30.96 20.96
N VAL A 83 -4.58 -29.73 21.28
CA VAL A 83 -5.72 -29.05 20.65
C VAL A 83 -5.35 -27.58 20.42
N VAL A 84 -5.58 -27.08 19.21
CA VAL A 84 -5.44 -25.67 18.87
C VAL A 84 -6.83 -25.09 18.70
N GLU A 85 -7.23 -24.14 19.55
CA GLU A 85 -8.48 -23.41 19.36
C GLU A 85 -8.26 -22.34 18.27
N GLU A 86 -9.00 -22.43 17.16
CA GLU A 86 -8.88 -21.48 16.04
C GLU A 86 -9.22 -20.06 16.50
N THR A 87 -8.25 -19.17 16.36
CA THR A 87 -8.37 -17.74 16.64
C THR A 87 -8.57 -16.91 15.39
N LEU A 88 -9.15 -17.51 14.35
CA LEU A 88 -9.80 -16.69 13.34
C LEU A 88 -10.85 -15.88 14.10
N PRO A 89 -10.91 -14.55 13.94
CA PRO A 89 -12.06 -13.83 14.43
C PRO A 89 -13.27 -14.50 13.80
N VAL A 90 -14.14 -15.08 14.65
CA VAL A 90 -15.45 -15.55 14.23
C VAL A 90 -16.20 -14.29 13.80
N LEU A 91 -15.95 -13.86 12.57
CA LEU A 91 -16.77 -12.90 11.90
C LEU A 91 -18.09 -13.66 11.70
N PRO A 92 -19.21 -13.20 12.29
CA PRO A 92 -20.49 -13.76 11.91
C PRO A 92 -20.57 -13.62 10.39
N VAL A 93 -20.71 -14.77 9.71
CA VAL A 93 -20.95 -14.84 8.27
C VAL A 93 -22.40 -14.42 8.02
N ASP A 94 -22.79 -13.26 8.53
CA ASP A 94 -23.98 -12.54 8.14
C ASP A 94 -23.50 -11.47 7.16
N ILE A 95 -23.06 -11.91 5.98
CA ILE A 95 -22.82 -11.02 4.85
C ILE A 95 -24.00 -11.22 3.90
N ASP A 96 -25.15 -10.74 4.35
CA ASP A 96 -25.98 -9.99 3.42
C ASP A 96 -25.14 -8.75 3.09
N ASN A 97 -24.80 -8.58 1.82
CA ASN A 97 -24.41 -7.27 1.31
C ASN A 97 -25.50 -6.33 1.80
N GLY A 98 -25.17 -5.39 2.68
CA GLY A 98 -26.12 -4.47 3.26
C GLY A 98 -26.96 -3.83 2.16
N SER A 99 -28.09 -4.44 1.86
CA SER A 99 -29.25 -3.81 1.25
C SER A 99 -29.90 -3.05 2.41
N SER A 100 -29.18 -2.07 2.95
CA SER A 100 -29.85 -0.96 3.58
C SER A 100 -30.68 -0.33 2.47
N GLU A 101 -31.99 -0.51 2.59
CA GLU A 101 -33.07 0.04 1.76
C GLU A 101 -33.10 1.59 1.77
N ASP A 102 -31.94 2.24 1.69
CA ASP A 102 -31.78 3.68 1.49
C ASP A 102 -31.07 3.92 0.15
N GLN A 103 -31.51 3.20 -0.89
CA GLN A 103 -31.30 3.64 -2.25
C GLN A 103 -32.12 4.92 -2.41
N ILE A 104 -31.44 6.08 -2.36
CA ILE A 104 -32.06 7.36 -2.67
C ILE A 104 -32.52 7.27 -4.14
N ASP A 105 -33.81 7.03 -4.31
CA ASP A 105 -34.54 7.10 -5.56
C ASP A 105 -34.54 8.56 -6.02
N PHE A 106 -33.67 8.89 -6.97
CA PHE A 106 -33.77 10.14 -7.73
C PHE A 106 -34.89 10.02 -8.76
N GLY A 107 -36.10 9.76 -8.27
CA GLY A 107 -37.30 9.59 -9.05
C GLY A 107 -37.46 10.72 -10.05
N ASP A 108 -37.74 10.31 -11.28
CA ASP A 108 -38.26 11.05 -12.43
C ASP A 108 -38.65 12.51 -12.12
N LEU A 109 -37.69 13.42 -12.28
CA LEU A 109 -37.96 14.85 -12.26
C LEU A 109 -38.68 15.22 -13.57
N ASP A 110 -40.01 15.11 -13.53
CA ASP A 110 -40.94 15.67 -14.50
C ASP A 110 -40.64 17.18 -14.66
N LEU A 111 -39.83 17.52 -15.67
CA LEU A 111 -39.58 18.88 -16.11
C LEU A 111 -40.82 19.39 -16.86
N GLY A 112 -41.89 19.56 -16.10
CA GLY A 112 -43.10 20.24 -16.48
C GLY A 112 -42.80 21.72 -16.78
N SER A 113 -43.06 22.08 -18.03
CA SER A 113 -43.08 23.43 -18.59
C SER A 113 -43.61 24.51 -17.62
N GLY A 114 -42.76 25.47 -17.25
CA GLY A 114 -43.13 26.62 -16.42
C GLY A 114 -42.09 27.73 -16.48
N SER A 115 -42.43 28.80 -17.21
CA SER A 115 -41.66 30.00 -17.51
C SER A 115 -41.18 30.80 -16.27
N CYS A 116 -39.98 31.39 -16.39
CA CYS A 116 -39.36 32.59 -15.74
C CYS A 116 -39.85 33.04 -14.34
N ASP A 117 -38.98 33.39 -13.39
CA ASP A 117 -38.18 34.63 -13.42
C ASP A 117 -37.10 34.63 -12.31
N SER A 118 -36.14 35.51 -12.55
CA SER A 118 -34.85 35.84 -11.97
C SER A 118 -34.72 35.99 -10.44
N SER A 119 -33.46 35.78 -10.02
CA SER A 119 -32.80 36.31 -8.83
C SER A 119 -32.99 35.55 -7.50
N ALA A 120 -32.01 34.69 -7.18
CA ALA A 120 -31.34 34.65 -5.88
C ALA A 120 -30.18 33.64 -5.94
N THR A 121 -28.97 34.20 -5.99
CA THR A 121 -27.76 33.80 -5.26
C THR A 121 -27.68 32.34 -4.77
N SER A 122 -26.75 31.58 -5.36
CA SER A 122 -26.23 30.32 -4.80
C SER A 122 -25.71 30.50 -3.37
N PRO A 123 -25.64 29.40 -2.61
CA PRO A 123 -24.32 28.89 -2.31
C PRO A 123 -24.21 27.36 -2.49
N ASN A 124 -23.14 26.95 -3.18
CA ASN A 124 -22.55 25.62 -3.21
C ASN A 124 -23.09 24.58 -4.22
N GLY A 125 -23.23 25.00 -5.47
CA GLY A 125 -23.14 24.11 -6.63
C GLY A 125 -22.03 24.59 -7.55
N ASP A 126 -20.77 24.32 -7.17
CA ASP A 126 -19.59 24.63 -7.99
C ASP A 126 -19.55 23.68 -9.19
N PHE A 127 -20.24 24.08 -10.27
CA PHE A 127 -20.01 23.52 -11.58
C PHE A 127 -18.65 24.02 -12.05
N VAL A 128 -17.67 23.11 -12.11
CA VAL A 128 -16.38 23.33 -12.72
C VAL A 128 -16.57 23.87 -14.14
N HIS A 129 -16.48 25.19 -14.29
CA HIS A 129 -16.34 25.85 -15.57
C HIS A 129 -14.92 25.56 -16.06
N VAL A 130 -14.77 24.53 -16.91
CA VAL A 130 -13.53 24.29 -17.64
C VAL A 130 -13.39 25.37 -18.71
N GLY A 131 -12.85 26.52 -18.31
CA GLY A 131 -12.41 27.55 -19.22
C GLY A 131 -11.09 27.13 -19.86
N PHE A 132 -11.14 26.67 -21.12
CA PHE A 132 -9.95 26.61 -21.98
C PHE A 132 -9.59 28.05 -22.38
N GLY A 133 -8.91 28.75 -21.49
CA GLY A 133 -8.30 30.06 -21.69
C GLY A 133 -6.79 29.91 -21.83
N ASP A 134 -6.30 30.36 -22.97
CA ASP A 134 -4.91 30.40 -23.43
C ASP A 134 -3.94 31.04 -22.41
N GLY A 135 -2.82 30.37 -22.18
CA GLY A 135 -1.63 30.94 -21.52
C GLY A 135 -1.49 30.70 -20.02
N GLU A 136 -0.42 29.98 -19.69
CA GLU A 136 0.33 29.96 -18.40
C GLU A 136 0.14 28.76 -17.45
N GLU A 137 1.25 28.03 -17.34
CA GLU A 137 1.76 27.11 -16.31
C GLU A 137 0.93 25.88 -15.90
N ALA A 138 1.42 24.73 -16.36
CA ALA A 138 1.01 23.41 -15.90
C ALA A 138 1.27 23.26 -14.39
N ILE A 139 0.20 23.17 -13.60
CA ILE A 139 0.27 22.69 -12.22
C ILE A 139 0.70 21.22 -12.28
N VAL A 140 1.98 20.99 -11.97
CA VAL A 140 2.52 19.66 -11.69
C VAL A 140 1.85 19.18 -10.40
N VAL A 141 0.90 18.26 -10.52
CA VAL A 141 0.45 17.47 -9.38
C VAL A 141 1.58 16.50 -9.05
N ALA A 142 2.49 16.96 -8.20
CA ALA A 142 3.49 16.10 -7.57
C ALA A 142 2.74 15.05 -6.76
N GLY A 143 2.96 13.78 -7.11
CA GLY A 143 2.44 12.65 -6.36
C GLY A 143 3.14 12.56 -5.01
N GLU A 144 2.43 12.96 -3.96
CA GLU A 144 2.72 12.59 -2.57
C GLU A 144 1.45 11.98 -1.98
N ASP A 145 1.19 10.72 -2.32
CA ASP A 145 0.22 9.88 -1.60
C ASP A 145 0.97 8.83 -0.78
N SER A 146 1.97 9.30 -0.02
CA SER A 146 2.60 8.54 1.06
C SER A 146 1.95 8.95 2.38
N ILE A 147 0.74 8.46 2.63
CA ILE A 147 0.09 8.62 3.92
C ILE A 147 0.89 7.81 4.95
N SER A 148 1.59 8.51 5.85
CA SER A 148 2.31 7.93 6.98
C SER A 148 1.30 7.49 8.05
N TRP A 149 1.37 6.22 8.46
CA TRP A 149 0.54 5.65 9.52
C TRP A 149 1.23 5.68 10.88
N ASP A 150 1.90 6.78 11.19
CA ASP A 150 2.53 6.98 12.50
C ASP A 150 1.48 7.53 13.47
N ILE A 151 0.70 6.62 14.08
CA ILE A 151 -0.10 6.94 15.25
C ILE A 151 0.86 6.82 16.46
N SER A 152 1.35 7.97 16.93
CA SER A 152 2.00 8.06 18.23
C SER A 152 1.00 7.70 19.31
N VAL A 153 1.20 6.54 19.94
CA VAL A 153 0.49 6.17 21.16
C VAL A 153 1.02 7.08 22.27
N GLU A 154 0.25 8.11 22.59
CA GLU A 154 0.52 8.91 23.78
C GLU A 154 0.35 8.03 25.02
N ALA A 155 1.43 7.97 25.79
CA ALA A 155 1.57 7.17 26.99
C ALA A 155 0.53 7.56 28.04
N ASP A 156 -0.37 6.62 28.36
CA ASP A 156 -1.17 6.73 29.57
C ASP A 156 -0.34 6.26 30.76
N GLY A 157 -0.18 7.17 31.73
CA GLY A 157 0.77 7.05 32.81
C GLY A 157 0.27 6.16 33.93
N THR A 158 0.92 5.02 34.13
CA THR A 158 1.06 4.42 35.48
C THR A 158 2.46 3.86 35.64
N ALA A 159 3.34 4.68 36.21
CA ALA A 159 4.57 4.22 36.81
C ALA A 159 4.25 3.44 38.10
N ALA A 160 4.59 2.16 38.13
CA ALA A 160 4.85 1.44 39.38
C ALA A 160 6.14 0.63 39.20
N THR A 161 7.18 1.14 39.83
CA THR A 161 8.51 0.55 39.95
C THR A 161 8.42 -0.78 40.69
N GLY A 162 8.92 -1.86 40.08
CA GLY A 162 9.00 -3.18 40.72
C GLY A 162 9.85 -4.12 39.88
N ILE A 163 11.16 -4.11 40.13
CA ILE A 163 12.12 -5.07 39.56
C ILE A 163 11.74 -6.44 40.12
N ALA A 164 11.16 -7.30 39.28
CA ALA A 164 10.99 -8.72 39.57
C ALA A 164 11.66 -9.52 38.45
N GLN A 165 12.66 -10.31 38.85
CA GLN A 165 13.38 -11.28 38.03
C GLN A 165 12.41 -12.33 37.46
N PRO A 166 12.67 -12.91 36.28
CA PRO A 166 11.83 -13.99 35.76
C PRO A 166 11.97 -15.23 36.66
N ALA A 167 10.82 -15.73 37.07
CA ALA A 167 10.64 -16.87 37.95
C ALA A 167 11.04 -18.19 37.28
N VAL A 168 11.74 -19.02 38.04
CA VAL A 168 11.64 -20.48 37.92
C VAL A 168 10.55 -20.92 38.89
N GLU A 169 9.32 -21.00 38.40
CA GLU A 169 8.27 -21.78 39.05
C GLU A 169 8.14 -23.11 38.30
N GLU A 170 8.77 -24.15 38.87
CA GLU A 170 8.29 -25.51 38.67
C GLU A 170 6.89 -25.63 39.27
N GLN A 171 5.85 -25.57 38.43
CA GLN A 171 4.53 -26.02 38.84
C GLN A 171 4.29 -27.45 38.34
N SER A 172 4.44 -28.35 39.31
CA SER A 172 3.89 -29.69 39.35
C SER A 172 2.41 -29.73 38.95
N GLY A 173 2.10 -30.61 37.99
CA GLY A 173 0.89 -31.44 37.97
C GLY A 173 -0.46 -30.75 37.85
N HIS A 174 -0.92 -30.49 36.63
CA HIS A 174 -2.35 -30.53 36.30
C HIS A 174 -2.59 -31.31 35.01
N SER A 175 -3.25 -32.46 35.17
CA SER A 175 -3.86 -33.27 34.10
C SER A 175 -5.06 -32.52 33.50
N GLY A 176 -4.78 -31.48 32.72
CA GLY A 176 -5.72 -30.88 31.76
C GLY A 176 -5.12 -30.99 30.36
N ALA A 177 -5.94 -31.17 29.33
CA ALA A 177 -5.47 -31.28 27.95
C ALA A 177 -4.60 -30.07 27.57
N LYS A 178 -3.52 -30.29 26.81
CA LYS A 178 -2.62 -29.22 26.35
C LYS A 178 -3.30 -28.42 25.24
N VAL A 179 -4.10 -27.41 25.61
CA VAL A 179 -4.88 -26.59 24.68
C VAL A 179 -4.23 -25.22 24.49
N ALA A 180 -3.85 -24.91 23.26
CA ALA A 180 -3.41 -23.56 22.89
C ALA A 180 -4.65 -22.67 22.67
N ARG A 181 -4.75 -21.56 23.42
CA ARG A 181 -5.89 -20.64 23.39
C ARG A 181 -5.46 -19.21 23.07
N GLY A 182 -6.26 -18.48 22.30
CA GLY A 182 -6.02 -17.05 22.06
C GLY A 182 -4.67 -16.79 21.38
N ALA A 183 -3.87 -15.87 21.94
CA ALA A 183 -2.57 -15.53 21.36
C ALA A 183 -1.62 -16.73 21.21
N ASP A 184 -1.76 -17.76 22.07
CA ASP A 184 -0.90 -18.95 22.07
C ASP A 184 -1.26 -19.97 20.97
N ALA A 185 -2.47 -19.85 20.39
CA ALA A 185 -2.91 -20.66 19.25
C ALA A 185 -2.36 -20.14 17.92
N LEU A 186 -1.93 -18.88 17.86
CA LEU A 186 -1.38 -18.27 16.67
C LEU A 186 0.02 -18.83 16.37
N SER A 187 0.34 -18.89 15.08
CA SER A 187 1.70 -19.20 14.62
C SER A 187 2.69 -18.12 15.07
N LEU A 188 3.96 -18.49 15.23
CA LEU A 188 5.04 -17.62 15.67
C LEU A 188 5.18 -16.31 14.87
N LEU A 189 5.09 -16.38 13.54
CA LEU A 189 5.20 -15.19 12.69
C LEU A 189 3.91 -14.36 12.66
N HIS A 190 2.81 -14.90 13.18
CA HIS A 190 1.50 -14.26 13.18
C HIS A 190 1.20 -13.52 14.49
N ASN A 191 1.65 -14.07 15.62
CA ASN A 191 1.50 -13.41 16.91
C ASN A 191 2.39 -12.14 16.93
N PRO A 192 1.82 -10.96 17.27
CA PRO A 192 2.55 -9.70 17.26
C PRO A 192 3.78 -9.70 18.19
N GLU A 193 3.72 -10.36 19.35
CA GLU A 193 4.83 -10.35 20.31
C GLU A 193 6.04 -11.12 19.78
N THR A 194 5.82 -12.37 19.34
CA THR A 194 6.88 -13.20 18.76
C THR A 194 7.35 -12.67 17.41
N ARG A 195 6.47 -12.02 16.65
CA ARG A 195 6.87 -11.33 15.42
C ARG A 195 7.79 -10.14 15.70
N THR A 196 7.51 -9.33 16.72
CA THR A 196 8.42 -8.25 17.13
C THR A 196 9.76 -8.80 17.61
N GLN A 197 9.75 -9.86 18.42
CA GLN A 197 10.99 -10.54 18.81
C GLN A 197 11.77 -11.05 17.59
N PHE A 198 11.09 -11.66 16.62
CA PHE A 198 11.68 -12.15 15.38
C PHE A 198 12.37 -11.03 14.60
N PHE A 199 11.71 -9.89 14.43
CA PHE A 199 12.32 -8.74 13.75
C PHE A 199 13.50 -8.17 14.53
N ASN A 200 13.38 -8.04 15.86
CA ASN A 200 14.49 -7.57 16.69
C ASN A 200 15.72 -8.48 16.58
N GLU A 201 15.54 -9.81 16.57
CA GLU A 201 16.64 -10.77 16.41
C GLU A 201 17.27 -10.72 15.00
N LEU A 202 16.47 -10.48 13.94
CA LEU A 202 17.00 -10.26 12.59
C LEU A 202 17.75 -8.93 12.46
N GLU A 203 17.22 -7.86 13.05
CA GLU A 203 17.84 -6.53 13.08
C GLU A 203 19.12 -6.54 13.90
N GLU A 204 19.17 -7.25 15.02
CA GLU A 204 20.40 -7.49 15.80
C GLU A 204 21.49 -8.10 14.92
N LEU A 205 21.14 -9.12 14.14
CA LEU A 205 22.06 -9.79 13.24
C LEU A 205 22.45 -8.89 12.05
N GLU A 206 21.54 -8.09 11.51
CA GLU A 206 21.85 -7.07 10.50
C GLU A 206 22.84 -6.04 11.05
N CYS A 207 22.56 -5.47 12.22
CA CYS A 207 23.41 -4.49 12.88
C CYS A 207 24.80 -5.05 13.14
N PHE A 208 24.90 -6.29 13.62
CA PHE A 208 26.17 -6.97 13.82
C PHE A 208 26.98 -7.07 12.52
N LEU A 209 26.38 -7.56 11.44
CA LEU A 209 27.06 -7.70 10.15
C LEU A 209 27.45 -6.35 9.56
N ALA A 210 26.58 -5.34 9.68
CA ALA A 210 26.83 -3.99 9.20
C ALA A 210 28.00 -3.33 9.97
N GLN A 211 28.02 -3.49 11.29
CA GLN A 211 29.09 -3.00 12.15
C GLN A 211 30.41 -3.69 11.79
N TRP A 212 30.44 -5.02 11.72
CA TRP A 212 31.67 -5.75 11.39
C TRP A 212 32.21 -5.35 10.00
N LEU A 213 31.31 -5.17 9.02
CA LEU A 213 31.68 -4.68 7.69
C LEU A 213 32.29 -3.27 7.74
N SER A 214 31.76 -2.38 8.57
CA SER A 214 32.31 -1.03 8.78
C SER A 214 33.67 -1.04 9.48
N GLU A 215 33.88 -1.96 10.42
CA GLU A 215 35.18 -2.15 11.09
C GLU A 215 36.24 -2.67 10.10
N MET A 216 35.87 -3.57 9.18
CA MET A 216 36.77 -4.00 8.09
C MET A 216 37.09 -2.90 7.06
N GLN A 217 36.31 -1.81 7.01
CA GLN A 217 36.58 -0.66 6.14
C GLN A 217 37.58 0.32 6.73
N LEU A 218 37.71 0.33 8.05
CA LEU A 218 38.66 1.17 8.76
C LEU A 218 40.04 0.50 8.66
N ASP A 219 40.71 0.71 7.53
CA ASP A 219 42.10 0.30 7.30
C ASP A 219 42.99 0.92 8.40
N GLY A 220 43.30 0.16 9.46
CA GLY A 220 44.29 0.59 10.46
C GLY A 220 44.06 0.18 11.91
N ASP A 221 42.98 -0.51 12.27
CA ASP A 221 42.83 -0.91 13.68
C ASP A 221 43.62 -2.19 14.00
N ALA A 222 44.91 -2.01 14.32
CA ALA A 222 45.77 -3.09 14.78
C ALA A 222 45.21 -3.82 16.02
N LEU A 223 44.32 -3.18 16.80
CA LEU A 223 43.61 -3.81 17.91
C LEU A 223 42.56 -4.80 17.41
N SER A 224 41.69 -4.42 16.45
CA SER A 224 40.76 -5.37 15.81
C SER A 224 41.49 -6.59 15.22
N ALA A 225 42.62 -6.39 14.55
CA ALA A 225 43.43 -7.48 14.00
C ALA A 225 44.02 -8.39 15.10
N SER A 226 44.43 -7.82 16.24
CA SER A 226 44.95 -8.57 17.38
C SER A 226 43.86 -9.35 18.14
N VAL A 227 42.66 -8.79 18.23
CA VAL A 227 41.48 -9.42 18.84
C VAL A 227 41.00 -10.58 17.95
N LEU A 228 40.88 -10.37 16.64
CA LEU A 228 40.48 -11.40 15.68
C LEU A 228 41.45 -12.59 15.63
N GLN A 229 42.72 -12.42 15.97
CA GLN A 229 43.70 -13.53 16.01
C GLN A 229 43.35 -14.61 17.05
N GLN A 230 42.57 -14.26 18.08
CA GLN A 230 42.07 -15.21 19.08
C GLN A 230 40.68 -15.78 18.73
N ALA A 231 40.05 -15.30 17.65
CA ALA A 231 38.74 -15.76 17.20
C ALA A 231 38.82 -17.15 16.52
N PRO A 232 37.70 -17.90 16.43
CA PRO A 232 37.63 -19.13 15.66
C PRO A 232 38.01 -18.97 14.19
N ALA A 233 38.51 -20.03 13.55
CA ALA A 233 38.98 -19.99 12.16
C ALA A 233 37.88 -19.53 11.20
N GLU A 234 36.63 -19.89 11.48
CA GLU A 234 35.45 -19.53 10.72
C GLU A 234 35.17 -18.02 10.73
N VAL A 235 35.56 -17.32 11.81
CA VAL A 235 35.45 -15.86 11.97
C VAL A 235 36.65 -15.18 11.30
N GLN A 236 37.85 -15.76 11.40
CA GLN A 236 39.08 -15.22 10.80
C GLN A 236 39.08 -15.27 9.27
N LEU A 237 38.46 -16.31 8.68
CA LEU A 237 38.44 -16.53 7.23
C LEU A 237 37.38 -15.70 6.48
N GLN A 238 36.61 -14.87 7.19
CA GLN A 238 35.57 -14.07 6.56
C GLN A 238 36.15 -12.95 5.72
N THR A 239 35.66 -12.85 4.49
CA THR A 239 35.97 -11.74 3.59
C THR A 239 34.86 -10.71 3.62
N ARG A 240 35.18 -9.49 3.20
CA ARG A 240 34.18 -8.43 3.00
C ARG A 240 33.04 -8.88 2.08
N GLU A 241 33.36 -9.61 1.01
CA GLU A 241 32.36 -10.12 0.06
C GLU A 241 31.42 -11.13 0.71
N SER A 242 31.94 -12.02 1.57
CA SER A 242 31.15 -12.97 2.35
C SER A 242 30.19 -12.27 3.31
N LEU A 243 30.67 -11.26 4.06
CA LEU A 243 29.83 -10.47 4.98
C LEU A 243 28.76 -9.67 4.22
N LEU A 244 29.08 -9.11 3.06
CA LEU A 244 28.10 -8.46 2.19
C LEU A 244 27.03 -9.44 1.72
N ALA A 245 27.41 -10.65 1.34
CA ALA A 245 26.48 -11.69 0.94
C ALA A 245 25.54 -12.08 2.09
N HIS A 246 26.08 -12.33 3.29
CA HIS A 246 25.28 -12.61 4.49
C HIS A 246 24.30 -11.48 4.80
N LEU A 247 24.78 -10.24 4.82
CA LEU A 247 23.96 -9.05 5.09
C LEU A 247 22.85 -8.87 4.05
N SER A 248 23.13 -9.15 2.77
CA SER A 248 22.11 -9.08 1.71
C SER A 248 20.98 -10.10 1.90
N VAL A 249 21.31 -11.31 2.37
CA VAL A 249 20.34 -12.38 2.64
C VAL A 249 19.46 -12.01 3.82
N VAL A 250 20.04 -11.44 4.88
CA VAL A 250 19.31 -10.99 6.08
C VAL A 250 18.33 -9.87 5.72
N ARG A 251 18.78 -8.85 4.99
CA ARG A 251 17.92 -7.77 4.50
C ARG A 251 16.82 -8.27 3.58
N SER A 252 17.10 -9.26 2.74
CA SER A 252 16.08 -9.89 1.90
C SER A 252 15.03 -10.64 2.72
N CYS A 253 15.43 -11.24 3.84
CA CYS A 253 14.49 -11.90 4.76
C CYS A 253 13.59 -10.86 5.45
N VAL A 254 14.16 -9.78 5.97
CA VAL A 254 13.40 -8.67 6.58
C VAL A 254 12.43 -8.05 5.57
N SER A 255 12.88 -7.76 4.35
CA SER A 255 12.04 -7.12 3.33
C SER A 255 10.87 -8.01 2.88
N SER A 256 11.06 -9.34 2.87
CA SER A 256 9.99 -10.29 2.51
C SER A 256 8.79 -10.24 3.47
N LEU A 257 9.04 -9.99 4.76
CA LEU A 257 8.04 -9.97 5.82
C LEU A 257 7.52 -8.57 6.16
N THR A 258 8.17 -7.52 5.66
CA THR A 258 7.78 -6.11 5.88
C THR A 258 7.08 -5.46 4.68
N THR A 259 6.75 -6.24 3.65
CA THR A 259 6.01 -5.72 2.49
C THR A 259 4.66 -5.12 2.88
N VAL A 260 4.21 -4.10 2.15
CA VAL A 260 2.89 -3.45 2.34
C VAL A 260 1.75 -4.48 2.31
N ARG A 261 1.84 -5.47 1.41
CA ARG A 261 0.89 -6.59 1.35
C ARG A 261 0.83 -7.34 2.68
N MET A 262 1.98 -7.69 3.25
CA MET A 262 2.05 -8.41 4.52
C MET A 262 1.44 -7.57 5.67
N GLN A 263 1.72 -6.27 5.70
CA GLN A 263 1.13 -5.35 6.69
C GLN A 263 -0.41 -5.33 6.59
N HIS A 264 -0.95 -5.26 5.38
CA HIS A 264 -2.39 -5.33 5.16
C HIS A 264 -2.99 -6.67 5.59
N LEU A 265 -2.31 -7.79 5.33
CA LEU A 265 -2.77 -9.11 5.77
C LEU A 265 -2.80 -9.24 7.30
N TYR A 266 -1.78 -8.70 8.00
CA TYR A 266 -1.79 -8.65 9.46
C TYR A 266 -2.94 -7.78 10.00
N GLN A 267 -3.19 -6.62 9.39
CA GLN A 267 -4.30 -5.73 9.77
C GLN A 267 -5.67 -6.37 9.50
N LEU A 268 -5.78 -7.10 8.39
CA LEU A 268 -7.00 -7.83 8.01
C LEU A 268 -7.35 -8.92 9.03
N HIS A 269 -6.35 -9.63 9.58
CA HIS A 269 -6.57 -10.61 10.63
C HIS A 269 -6.79 -9.98 12.01
N SER A 270 -6.04 -8.94 12.36
CA SER A 270 -6.06 -8.37 13.72
C SER A 270 -7.27 -7.48 14.00
N SER A 271 -7.86 -6.84 12.97
CA SER A 271 -8.92 -5.85 13.16
C SER A 271 -10.09 -6.06 12.19
N PRO A 272 -11.27 -6.49 12.67
CA PRO A 272 -12.46 -6.60 11.82
C PRO A 272 -12.91 -5.23 11.27
N LYS A 273 -12.71 -4.15 12.03
CA LYS A 273 -13.01 -2.78 11.58
C LYS A 273 -12.15 -2.36 10.38
N TYR A 274 -10.94 -2.89 10.27
CA TYR A 274 -10.09 -2.64 9.12
C TYR A 274 -10.66 -3.30 7.86
N VAL A 275 -11.18 -4.53 7.99
CA VAL A 275 -11.88 -5.23 6.91
C VAL A 275 -13.06 -4.39 6.41
N ASP A 276 -13.93 -3.92 7.31
CA ASP A 276 -15.12 -3.14 6.93
C ASP A 276 -14.75 -1.85 6.19
N ARG A 277 -13.78 -1.09 6.71
CA ARG A 277 -13.30 0.14 6.05
C ARG A 277 -12.71 -0.14 4.67
N LEU A 278 -11.95 -1.23 4.54
CA LEU A 278 -11.33 -1.59 3.27
C LEU A 278 -12.39 -2.02 2.24
N VAL A 279 -13.46 -2.69 2.71
CA VAL A 279 -14.62 -3.01 1.88
C VAL A 279 -15.31 -1.74 1.40
N ASP A 280 -15.60 -0.79 2.29
CA ASP A 280 -16.23 0.49 1.92
C ASP A 280 -15.38 1.25 0.89
N GLN A 281 -14.06 1.30 1.10
CA GLN A 281 -13.12 1.91 0.17
C GLN A 281 -13.14 1.23 -1.20
N LEU A 282 -13.13 -0.11 -1.23
CA LEU A 282 -13.17 -0.87 -2.49
C LEU A 282 -14.52 -0.70 -3.21
N GLN A 283 -15.63 -0.70 -2.49
CA GLN A 283 -16.96 -0.41 -3.05
C GLN A 283 -17.02 1.00 -3.65
N GLN A 284 -16.50 1.99 -2.93
CA GLN A 284 -16.42 3.36 -3.44
C GLN A 284 -15.57 3.44 -4.72
N LYS A 285 -14.42 2.75 -4.77
CA LYS A 285 -13.56 2.73 -5.95
C LYS A 285 -14.23 2.03 -7.15
N LEU A 286 -14.96 0.94 -6.91
CA LEU A 286 -15.76 0.26 -7.95
C LEU A 286 -16.85 1.18 -8.49
N TYR A 287 -17.64 1.80 -7.60
CA TYR A 287 -18.67 2.76 -8.00
C TYR A 287 -18.10 3.93 -8.82
N LEU A 288 -16.97 4.49 -8.40
CA LEU A 288 -16.30 5.54 -9.16
C LEU A 288 -15.79 5.04 -10.51
N SER A 289 -15.32 3.79 -10.60
CA SER A 289 -14.90 3.19 -11.87
C SER A 289 -16.08 3.09 -12.85
N ASP A 290 -17.21 2.57 -12.39
CA ASP A 290 -18.43 2.43 -13.19
C ASP A 290 -18.97 3.78 -13.64
N LYS A 291 -19.01 4.76 -12.73
CA LYS A 291 -19.40 6.14 -13.06
C LYS A 291 -18.49 6.78 -14.10
N ASN A 292 -17.17 6.55 -14.00
CA ASN A 292 -16.22 7.06 -14.99
C ASN A 292 -16.36 6.36 -16.34
N LEU A 293 -16.73 5.09 -16.36
CA LEU A 293 -17.01 4.36 -17.60
C LEU A 293 -18.25 4.94 -18.30
N GLN A 294 -19.34 5.15 -17.56
CA GLN A 294 -20.56 5.78 -18.08
C GLN A 294 -20.30 7.23 -18.55
N SER A 295 -19.51 8.00 -17.80
CA SER A 295 -19.16 9.37 -18.20
C SER A 295 -18.34 9.41 -19.49
N ARG A 296 -17.41 8.46 -19.66
CA ARG A 296 -16.62 8.29 -20.89
C ARG A 296 -17.53 8.00 -22.09
N GLU A 297 -18.52 7.13 -21.92
CA GLU A 297 -19.50 6.81 -22.97
C GLU A 297 -20.37 8.02 -23.31
N ALA A 298 -20.87 8.75 -22.32
CA ALA A 298 -21.65 9.96 -22.54
C ALA A 298 -20.86 11.08 -23.25
N VAL A 299 -19.56 11.21 -22.96
CA VAL A 299 -18.70 12.16 -23.68
C VAL A 299 -18.46 11.69 -25.11
N ALA A 300 -18.34 10.38 -25.34
CA ALA A 300 -18.16 9.82 -26.69
C ALA A 300 -19.40 10.05 -27.57
N THR A 301 -20.61 9.88 -27.03
CA THR A 301 -21.86 10.16 -27.78
C THR A 301 -22.01 11.64 -28.08
N ARG A 302 -21.81 12.53 -27.09
CA ARG A 302 -21.84 13.99 -27.31
C ARG A 302 -20.82 14.44 -28.35
N ARG A 303 -19.64 13.82 -28.37
CA ARG A 303 -18.63 14.08 -29.40
C ARG A 303 -19.15 13.70 -30.79
N GLN A 304 -19.85 12.58 -30.93
CA GLN A 304 -20.43 12.17 -32.21
C GLN A 304 -21.52 13.14 -32.66
N GLU A 305 -22.43 13.52 -31.77
CA GLU A 305 -23.47 14.52 -32.03
C GLU A 305 -22.89 15.86 -32.49
N ALA A 306 -21.87 16.37 -31.78
CA ALA A 306 -21.19 17.62 -32.16
C ALA A 306 -20.52 17.54 -33.54
N LEU A 307 -19.95 16.39 -33.91
CA LEU A 307 -19.37 16.17 -35.25
C LEU A 307 -20.45 16.13 -36.34
N GLU A 308 -21.61 15.54 -36.04
CA GLU A 308 -22.75 15.54 -36.97
C GLU A 308 -23.33 16.93 -37.16
N GLU A 309 -23.51 17.70 -36.08
CA GLU A 309 -23.92 19.10 -36.15
C GLU A 309 -22.92 19.94 -36.95
N GLN A 310 -21.61 19.77 -36.70
CA GLN A 310 -20.56 20.43 -37.46
C GLN A 310 -20.70 20.12 -38.95
N ARG A 311 -20.90 18.85 -39.32
CA ARG A 311 -21.08 18.41 -40.70
C ARG A 311 -22.33 19.02 -41.36
N GLN A 312 -23.41 19.22 -40.60
CA GLN A 312 -24.64 19.85 -41.10
C GLN A 312 -24.52 21.37 -41.24
N LEU A 313 -23.76 22.03 -40.36
CA LEU A 313 -23.57 23.48 -40.36
C LEU A 313 -22.55 23.95 -41.40
N GLN A 314 -21.53 23.13 -41.68
CA GLN A 314 -20.48 23.45 -42.64
C GLN A 314 -20.99 23.88 -44.04
N PRO A 315 -21.93 23.16 -44.70
CA PRO A 315 -22.44 23.60 -46.00
C PRO A 315 -23.28 24.90 -45.91
N LYS A 316 -23.94 25.16 -44.78
CA LYS A 316 -24.69 26.42 -44.57
C LYS A 316 -23.73 27.59 -44.46
N LEU A 317 -22.60 27.39 -43.76
CA LEU A 317 -21.53 28.37 -43.64
C LEU A 317 -20.93 28.68 -45.03
N ASP A 318 -20.63 27.65 -45.83
CA ASP A 318 -20.11 27.81 -47.20
C ASP A 318 -21.07 28.61 -48.09
N LEU A 319 -22.38 28.34 -48.00
CA LEU A 319 -23.41 29.06 -48.75
C LEU A 319 -23.43 30.54 -48.34
N ILE A 320 -23.41 30.83 -47.04
CA ILE A 320 -23.39 32.21 -46.52
C ILE A 320 -22.14 32.93 -47.01
N LEU A 321 -20.96 32.30 -46.96
CA LEU A 321 -19.72 32.88 -47.49
C LEU A 321 -19.83 33.19 -48.98
N ALA A 322 -20.41 32.29 -49.78
CA ALA A 322 -20.63 32.53 -51.20
C ALA A 322 -21.57 33.73 -51.45
N LYS A 323 -22.65 33.85 -50.66
CA LYS A 323 -23.58 34.98 -50.75
C LYS A 323 -22.95 36.30 -50.32
N ILE A 324 -22.15 36.29 -49.25
CA ILE A 324 -21.42 37.48 -48.81
C ILE A 324 -20.45 37.94 -49.90
N ARG A 325 -19.69 37.03 -50.52
CA ARG A 325 -18.80 37.37 -51.65
C ARG A 325 -19.57 37.92 -52.85
N GLN A 326 -20.74 37.36 -53.16
CA GLN A 326 -21.61 37.88 -54.22
C GLN A 326 -22.07 39.32 -53.91
N LEU A 327 -22.53 39.55 -52.69
CA LEU A 327 -23.04 40.84 -52.24
C LEU A 327 -21.92 41.89 -52.16
N GLN A 328 -20.72 41.49 -51.70
CA GLN A 328 -19.52 42.31 -51.72
C GLN A 328 -19.19 42.80 -53.13
N LYS A 329 -19.22 41.92 -54.15
CA LYS A 329 -19.02 42.32 -55.56
C LYS A 329 -20.10 43.30 -56.03
N GLN A 330 -21.37 43.02 -55.74
CA GLN A 330 -22.48 43.90 -56.11
C GLN A 330 -22.34 45.30 -55.51
N VAL A 331 -21.96 45.40 -54.23
CA VAL A 331 -21.74 46.68 -53.56
C VAL A 331 -20.51 47.39 -54.13
N GLN A 332 -19.42 46.67 -54.40
CA GLN A 332 -18.22 47.25 -55.05
C GLN A 332 -18.55 47.83 -56.43
N ASP A 333 -19.31 47.10 -57.24
CA ASP A 333 -19.74 47.54 -58.57
C ASP A 333 -20.64 48.77 -58.48
N ASP A 334 -21.59 48.80 -57.54
CA ASP A 334 -22.50 49.92 -57.36
C ASP A 334 -21.80 51.18 -56.83
N ILE A 335 -20.81 51.03 -55.95
CA ILE A 335 -19.95 52.16 -55.54
C ILE A 335 -19.11 52.62 -56.73
N SER A 336 -18.46 51.71 -57.47
CA SER A 336 -17.66 52.03 -58.65
C SER A 336 -18.44 52.85 -59.68
N LYS A 337 -19.70 52.47 -59.97
CA LYS A 337 -20.61 53.25 -60.85
C LYS A 337 -20.84 54.66 -60.33
N ARG A 338 -21.08 54.84 -59.02
CA ARG A 338 -21.28 56.17 -58.41
C ARG A 338 -20.01 57.03 -58.45
N TYR A 339 -18.83 56.42 -58.51
CA TYR A 339 -17.53 57.10 -58.58
C TYR A 339 -16.86 57.00 -59.96
N LYS A 340 -17.65 57.13 -61.04
CA LYS A 340 -17.16 57.28 -62.43
C LYS A 340 -16.25 56.12 -62.90
N GLY A 341 -16.51 54.90 -62.44
CA GLY A 341 -15.81 53.69 -62.88
C GLY A 341 -14.43 53.48 -62.24
N ARG A 342 -14.11 54.17 -61.14
CA ARG A 342 -12.89 53.87 -60.37
C ARG A 342 -13.05 52.52 -59.63
N PRO A 343 -12.06 51.63 -59.67
CA PRO A 343 -12.13 50.34 -58.98
C PRO A 343 -12.19 50.53 -57.46
N VAL A 344 -13.13 49.85 -56.80
CA VAL A 344 -13.32 49.90 -55.35
C VAL A 344 -13.30 48.49 -54.79
N ASN A 345 -12.41 48.24 -53.83
CA ASN A 345 -12.29 46.96 -53.13
C ASN A 345 -12.65 47.15 -51.65
N ILE A 346 -13.70 46.47 -51.20
CA ILE A 346 -14.09 46.42 -49.80
C ILE A 346 -13.21 45.38 -49.10
N MET A 347 -12.39 45.82 -48.16
CA MET A 347 -11.52 44.96 -47.34
C MET A 347 -12.13 44.78 -45.94
N GLY A 348 -12.08 43.56 -45.39
CA GLY A 348 -12.65 43.22 -44.08
C GLY A 348 -12.46 41.73 -43.74
N GLY A 349 -13.04 41.29 -42.61
CA GLY A 349 -12.80 39.94 -42.03
C GLY A 349 -13.09 38.74 -42.93
N ILE A 350 -13.87 38.93 -44.00
CA ILE A 350 -14.23 37.91 -44.99
C ILE A 350 -13.05 37.55 -45.93
N ASN A 351 -12.01 38.39 -45.99
CA ASN A 351 -10.77 38.12 -46.73
C ASN A 351 -9.67 37.51 -45.85
N VAL A 352 -9.91 37.37 -44.54
CA VAL A 352 -8.94 36.91 -43.53
C VAL A 352 -9.28 35.52 -42.97
N MET A 353 -10.54 35.08 -43.11
CA MET A 353 -10.98 33.68 -42.96
C MET A 353 -10.94 32.96 -44.30
#